data_AF-A0A919DWB4-F1
#
_entry.id   AF-A0A919DWB4-F1
#
_cell.length_a   1.000
_cell.length_b   1.000
_cell.length_c   1.000
_cell.angle_alpha   90.00
_cell.angle_beta   90.00
_cell.angle_gamma   90.00
#
_symmetry.space_group_name_H-M   'P 1'
#
loop_
_entity.id
_entity.type
_entity.pdbx_description
1 polymer ?
#
loop_
_entity_poly.entity_id
_entity_poly.type
_entity_poly.pdbx_seq_one_letter_code
_entity_poly.pdbx_strand_id
1 'polypeptide(L)'
;MAGQEDGAVTAGGRESRRTTWAEELLGQLRPAGRDVGKVVAWLAEAVHGTACLLDGGGALLAGRPLPPAEELVADVVSGRFASAALEDERRHLRVVRVGGQHSPPAGVLAVSRAAPFDREAADVLSHTAGVVELLLRARESGEAGRRLQEATSALRLAVLQLLMVEDTVSARRVSAGPWPGLLDTDTAHVYVLETHREERERLTADCLDATGGQALVVRCPAVDGHVIVVAPAETTGPALRSLVGGRPRTFLGGSARHSLARTATAYGQAVSALALARFRPDGTAVYAERTHPERLMDPGALRAWSDRLLRPLDALPHHTRAELVATVRLGLEFTAVSAARILGVSRNTVRARMERLERLLGTDLSPLTVRAAVHLALNTQAGLHDETAATPAPRDRAVRLGDLLSGPALRTWAHELLGRLTADTRDLRGTLRAWIAAGGNAERAARLLGVHAQTVREHVRGVEPVLERRLLDTGSDLYEVVLAHLVVGDLEPPALDGPV
;
A
#
# COMPACT_ATOMS: atom_id res chain seq x y z
N MET A 1 66.86 -57.40 17.91
CA MET A 1 66.53 -56.93 16.55
C MET A 1 65.02 -56.93 16.40
N ALA A 2 64.52 -55.98 15.63
CA ALA A 2 63.19 -55.36 15.69
C ALA A 2 62.07 -56.06 14.90
N GLY A 3 60.86 -55.49 15.05
CA GLY A 3 59.70 -55.60 14.14
C GLY A 3 58.41 -55.88 14.93
N GLN A 4 57.62 -54.90 15.39
CA GLN A 4 56.81 -53.89 14.69
C GLN A 4 55.61 -54.46 13.91
N GLU A 5 54.52 -54.70 14.63
CA GLU A 5 53.14 -54.68 14.15
C GLU A 5 52.24 -54.12 15.26
N ASP A 6 51.89 -52.83 15.19
CA ASP A 6 50.60 -52.34 15.73
C ASP A 6 50.36 -50.90 15.25
N GLY A 7 49.36 -50.70 14.39
CA GLY A 7 49.07 -49.38 13.84
C GLY A 7 47.84 -49.25 12.93
N ALA A 8 47.22 -50.35 12.49
CA ALA A 8 46.15 -50.28 11.49
C ALA A 8 44.71 -50.27 12.06
N VAL A 9 44.47 -50.76 13.28
CA VAL A 9 43.10 -51.03 13.76
C VAL A 9 42.42 -49.81 14.42
N THR A 10 43.19 -48.82 14.90
CA THR A 10 42.63 -47.63 15.58
C THR A 10 42.28 -46.48 14.63
N ALA A 11 42.80 -46.48 13.39
CA ALA A 11 42.53 -45.44 12.40
C ALA A 11 41.10 -45.54 11.82
N GLY A 12 40.65 -46.75 11.46
CA GLY A 12 39.33 -46.96 10.82
C GLY A 12 38.12 -46.66 11.72
N GLY A 13 38.21 -46.93 13.03
CA GLY A 13 37.15 -46.61 13.99
C GLY A 13 37.02 -45.10 14.29
N ARG A 14 38.14 -44.37 14.27
CA ARG A 14 38.17 -42.90 14.42
C ARG A 14 37.66 -42.19 13.17
N GLU A 15 37.97 -42.72 11.99
CA GLU A 15 37.50 -42.17 10.72
C GLU A 15 35.99 -42.36 10.55
N SER A 16 35.48 -43.57 10.85
CA SER A 16 34.04 -43.86 10.84
C SER A 16 33.22 -42.99 11.80
N ARG A 17 33.72 -42.77 13.04
CA ARG A 17 33.09 -41.85 14.02
C ARG A 17 33.14 -40.38 13.60
N ARG A 18 34.23 -39.95 12.97
CA ARG A 18 34.35 -38.60 12.40
C ARG A 18 33.37 -38.35 11.26
N THR A 19 33.15 -39.35 10.41
CA THR A 19 32.18 -39.25 9.32
C THR A 19 30.75 -39.17 9.87
N THR A 20 30.42 -39.88 10.95
CA THR A 20 29.06 -39.94 11.50
C THR A 20 28.59 -38.60 12.09
N TRP A 21 29.38 -37.95 12.95
CA TRP A 21 28.94 -36.67 13.54
C TRP A 21 28.93 -35.53 12.52
N ALA A 22 29.82 -35.56 11.52
CA ALA A 22 29.85 -34.56 10.46
C ALA A 22 28.60 -34.63 9.57
N GLU A 23 28.13 -35.84 9.25
CA GLU A 23 26.87 -36.06 8.53
C GLU A 23 25.66 -35.60 9.35
N GLU A 24 25.64 -35.88 10.65
CA GLU A 24 24.58 -35.41 11.56
C GLU A 24 24.53 -33.88 11.65
N LEU A 25 25.69 -33.22 11.76
CA LEU A 25 25.81 -31.76 11.78
C LEU A 25 25.33 -31.14 10.46
N LEU A 26 25.70 -31.71 9.32
CA LEU A 26 25.19 -31.28 8.01
C LEU A 26 23.68 -31.52 7.88
N GLY A 27 23.15 -32.58 8.51
CA GLY A 27 21.72 -32.84 8.64
C GLY A 27 20.95 -31.67 9.28
N GLN A 28 21.57 -30.96 10.22
CA GLN A 28 20.96 -29.78 10.87
C GLN A 28 20.80 -28.57 9.93
N LEU A 29 21.53 -28.53 8.80
CA LEU A 29 21.43 -27.44 7.82
C LEU A 29 20.27 -27.58 6.83
N ARG A 30 19.53 -28.70 6.87
CA ARG A 30 18.35 -28.95 6.02
C ARG A 30 17.24 -27.92 6.32
N PRO A 31 16.38 -27.57 5.33
CA PRO A 31 15.41 -26.48 5.46
C PRO A 31 14.47 -26.57 6.68
N ALA A 32 14.08 -27.78 7.09
CA ALA A 32 13.23 -28.02 8.27
C ALA A 32 13.97 -27.93 9.63
N GLY A 33 15.31 -27.82 9.60
CA GLY A 33 16.20 -27.89 10.77
C GLY A 33 17.05 -26.65 11.03
N ARG A 34 16.99 -25.60 10.18
CA ARG A 34 17.76 -24.36 10.31
C ARG A 34 17.38 -23.55 11.55
N ASP A 35 17.83 -24.00 12.70
CA ASP A 35 17.60 -23.41 14.01
C ASP A 35 18.88 -23.51 14.82
N VAL A 36 19.41 -22.35 15.20
CA VAL A 36 20.63 -22.24 15.99
C VAL A 36 20.47 -22.92 17.36
N GLY A 37 19.27 -22.88 17.94
CA GLY A 37 18.94 -23.58 19.18
C GLY A 37 19.05 -25.10 19.06
N LYS A 38 18.60 -25.67 17.93
CA LYS A 38 18.72 -27.12 17.67
C LYS A 38 20.17 -27.54 17.48
N VAL A 39 20.97 -26.74 16.77
CA VAL A 39 22.40 -27.01 16.58
C VAL A 39 23.16 -26.94 17.91
N VAL A 40 22.87 -25.95 18.75
CA VAL A 40 23.50 -25.83 20.08
C VAL A 40 23.05 -26.96 21.02
N ALA A 41 21.78 -27.38 20.96
CA ALA A 41 21.30 -28.54 21.71
C ALA A 41 21.98 -29.85 21.24
N TRP A 42 22.07 -30.07 19.92
CA TRP A 42 22.81 -31.22 19.36
C TRP A 42 24.27 -31.22 19.79
N LEU A 43 24.94 -30.06 19.80
CA LEU A 43 26.33 -29.94 20.27
C LEU A 43 26.48 -30.38 21.72
N ALA A 44 25.56 -29.95 22.61
CA ALA A 44 25.58 -30.34 24.01
C ALA A 44 25.49 -31.85 24.18
N GLU A 45 24.62 -32.52 23.41
CA GLU A 45 24.48 -33.97 23.40
C GLU A 45 25.73 -34.67 22.82
N ALA A 46 26.23 -34.20 21.67
CA ALA A 46 27.36 -34.79 20.95
C ALA A 46 28.67 -34.74 21.76
N VAL A 47 28.87 -33.70 22.56
CA VAL A 47 30.05 -33.57 23.44
C VAL A 47 29.81 -34.12 24.85
N HIS A 48 28.61 -34.63 25.15
CA HIS A 48 28.19 -35.06 26.49
C HIS A 48 28.43 -33.96 27.55
N GLY A 49 27.93 -32.75 27.27
CA GLY A 49 28.17 -31.57 28.09
C GLY A 49 27.02 -30.58 28.07
N THR A 50 27.32 -29.33 28.41
CA THR A 50 26.38 -28.21 28.34
C THR A 50 26.94 -27.17 27.39
N ALA A 51 26.12 -26.72 26.44
CA ALA A 51 26.52 -25.71 25.46
C ALA A 51 25.62 -24.48 25.55
N CYS A 52 26.19 -23.30 25.29
CA CYS A 52 25.47 -22.08 25.02
C CYS A 52 26.11 -21.28 23.89
N LEU A 53 25.27 -20.51 23.20
CA LEU A 53 25.68 -19.48 22.26
C LEU A 53 25.34 -18.12 22.87
N LEU A 54 26.33 -17.23 22.89
CA LEU A 54 26.21 -15.85 23.31
C LEU A 54 26.36 -14.91 22.11
N ASP A 55 25.72 -13.74 22.14
CA ASP A 55 25.99 -12.67 21.18
C ASP A 55 27.29 -11.90 21.52
N GLY A 56 27.64 -10.92 20.69
CA GLY A 56 28.80 -10.04 20.94
C GLY A 56 28.68 -9.13 22.17
N GLY A 57 27.52 -9.07 22.82
CA GLY A 57 27.30 -8.38 24.09
C GLY A 57 27.26 -9.31 25.30
N GLY A 58 27.42 -10.63 25.10
CA GLY A 58 27.33 -11.64 26.16
C GLY A 58 25.91 -12.10 26.49
N ALA A 59 24.89 -11.67 25.74
CA ALA A 59 23.52 -12.13 25.94
C ALA A 59 23.32 -13.53 25.35
N LEU A 60 22.55 -14.38 26.04
CA LEU A 60 22.27 -15.75 25.64
C LEU A 60 21.36 -15.80 24.40
N LEU A 61 21.87 -16.33 23.29
CA LEU A 61 21.12 -16.56 22.05
C LEU A 61 20.50 -17.96 22.01
N ALA A 62 21.19 -18.97 22.54
CA ALA A 62 20.72 -20.36 22.55
C ALA A 62 21.44 -21.23 23.60
N GLY A 63 20.82 -22.35 23.98
CA GLY A 63 21.40 -23.34 24.91
C GLY A 63 21.15 -23.01 26.38
N ARG A 64 21.93 -23.63 27.28
CA ARG A 64 21.80 -23.45 28.72
C ARG A 64 22.92 -22.54 29.23
N PRO A 65 22.61 -21.48 30.00
CA PRO A 65 23.63 -20.57 30.50
C PRO A 65 24.69 -21.33 31.31
N LEU A 66 25.95 -21.07 30.99
CA LEU A 66 27.09 -21.61 31.70
C LEU A 66 27.49 -20.66 32.84
N PRO A 67 28.04 -21.19 33.95
CA PRO A 67 28.55 -20.38 35.05
C PRO A 67 29.63 -19.39 34.59
N PRO A 68 29.82 -18.27 35.30
CA PRO A 68 30.54 -17.11 34.78
C PRO A 68 32.02 -17.43 34.51
N ALA A 69 32.43 -17.17 33.27
CA ALA A 69 33.81 -17.04 32.83
C ALA A 69 33.90 -15.74 32.00
N GLU A 70 33.41 -14.65 32.59
CA GLU A 70 33.16 -13.37 31.93
C GLU A 70 34.43 -12.81 31.26
N GLU A 71 35.59 -12.94 31.90
CA GLU A 71 36.88 -12.51 31.32
C GLU A 71 37.26 -13.31 30.08
N LEU A 72 37.07 -14.64 30.09
CA LEU A 72 37.36 -15.50 28.93
C LEU A 72 36.43 -15.18 27.75
N VAL A 73 35.14 -14.98 28.04
CA VAL A 73 34.16 -14.59 27.02
C VAL A 73 34.50 -13.20 26.47
N ALA A 74 34.84 -12.24 27.33
CA ALA A 74 35.23 -10.89 26.92
C ALA A 74 36.50 -10.89 26.04
N ASP A 75 37.51 -11.70 26.36
CA ASP A 75 38.71 -11.83 25.54
C ASP A 75 38.40 -12.44 24.14
N VAL A 76 37.45 -13.37 24.05
CA VAL A 76 37.02 -13.96 22.76
C VAL A 76 36.13 -12.99 21.98
N VAL A 77 35.21 -12.28 22.66
CA VAL A 77 34.34 -11.24 22.06
C VAL A 77 35.14 -10.06 21.53
N SER A 78 36.12 -9.57 22.31
CA SER A 78 37.02 -8.47 21.89
C SER A 78 37.95 -8.87 20.75
N GLY A 79 38.00 -10.17 20.43
CA GLY A 79 38.83 -10.72 19.37
C GLY A 79 40.30 -10.89 19.75
N ARG A 80 40.64 -10.75 21.03
CA ARG A 80 41.98 -11.04 21.56
C ARG A 80 42.36 -12.51 21.34
N PHE A 81 41.38 -13.42 21.47
CA PHE A 81 41.55 -14.84 21.20
C PHE A 81 40.46 -15.38 20.25
N ALA A 82 40.84 -16.30 19.36
CA ALA A 82 39.87 -17.03 18.52
C ALA A 82 39.16 -18.17 19.31
N SER A 83 39.83 -18.66 20.35
CA SER A 83 39.28 -19.62 21.31
C SER A 83 40.04 -19.53 22.62
N ALA A 84 39.37 -19.82 23.72
CA ALA A 84 39.97 -19.89 25.05
C ALA A 84 39.43 -21.12 25.78
N ALA A 85 40.24 -21.68 26.69
CA ALA A 85 39.84 -22.82 27.49
C ALA A 85 40.18 -22.55 28.95
N LEU A 86 39.32 -23.03 29.85
CA LEU A 86 39.52 -22.98 31.29
C LEU A 86 39.31 -24.39 31.84
N GLU A 87 40.29 -24.85 32.59
CA GLU A 87 40.29 -26.16 33.25
C GLU A 87 40.41 -25.92 34.74
N ASP A 88 39.44 -26.44 35.49
CA ASP A 88 39.36 -26.39 36.94
C ASP A 88 39.06 -27.81 37.44
N GLU A 89 39.34 -28.13 38.72
CA GLU A 89 39.20 -29.49 39.29
C GLU A 89 37.80 -30.09 39.13
N ARG A 90 36.79 -29.25 38.80
CA ARG A 90 35.38 -29.64 38.68
C ARG A 90 34.80 -29.50 37.27
N ARG A 91 35.50 -28.87 36.31
CA ARG A 91 34.94 -28.58 34.97
C ARG A 91 36.00 -28.21 33.93
N HIS A 92 35.74 -28.61 32.69
CA HIS A 92 36.48 -28.16 31.51
C HIS A 92 35.56 -27.30 30.65
N LEU A 93 35.90 -26.02 30.51
CA LEU A 93 35.19 -25.04 29.70
C LEU A 93 36.02 -24.73 28.45
N ARG A 94 35.36 -24.70 27.29
CA ARG A 94 35.95 -24.21 26.05
C ARG A 94 35.03 -23.21 25.40
N VAL A 95 35.62 -22.09 24.99
CA VAL A 95 34.96 -20.94 24.41
C VAL A 95 35.57 -20.73 23.03
N VAL A 96 34.73 -20.68 21.99
CA VAL A 96 35.16 -20.52 20.60
C VAL A 96 34.38 -19.38 19.97
N ARG A 97 35.11 -18.53 19.25
CA ARG A 97 34.53 -17.45 18.45
C ARG A 97 33.66 -18.03 17.35
N VAL A 98 32.48 -17.45 17.15
CA VAL A 98 31.65 -17.68 15.97
C VAL A 98 31.87 -16.49 15.03
N GLY A 99 32.45 -16.71 13.86
CA GLY A 99 32.85 -15.64 12.94
C GLY A 99 34.32 -15.68 12.52
N GLY A 100 34.59 -15.21 11.30
CA GLY A 100 35.95 -15.10 10.76
C GLY A 100 36.90 -14.18 11.55
N GLN A 101 38.20 -14.42 11.42
CA GLN A 101 39.26 -13.73 12.17
C GLN A 101 39.33 -12.21 11.92
N HIS A 102 38.84 -11.73 10.78
CA HIS A 102 38.96 -10.34 10.32
C HIS A 102 37.65 -9.54 10.41
N SER A 103 36.62 -10.07 11.07
CA SER A 103 35.31 -9.41 11.23
C SER A 103 34.85 -9.54 12.68
N PRO A 104 34.08 -8.60 13.24
CA PRO A 104 33.55 -8.74 14.60
C PRO A 104 32.86 -10.11 14.79
N PRO A 105 33.00 -10.76 15.95
CA PRO A 105 32.37 -12.06 16.18
C PRO A 105 30.85 -11.94 16.00
N ALA A 106 30.26 -12.86 15.24
CA ALA A 106 28.81 -13.03 15.17
C ALA A 106 28.24 -13.59 16.49
N GLY A 107 29.11 -14.17 17.32
CA GLY A 107 28.80 -14.62 18.66
C GLY A 107 29.95 -15.43 19.27
N VAL A 108 29.68 -16.05 20.42
CA VAL A 108 30.61 -16.91 21.13
C VAL A 108 29.92 -18.20 21.52
N LEU A 109 30.49 -19.33 21.11
CA LEU A 109 30.01 -20.67 21.44
C LEU A 109 30.83 -21.21 22.61
N ALA A 110 30.17 -21.47 23.73
CA ALA A 110 30.81 -21.97 24.94
C ALA A 110 30.26 -23.36 25.29
N VAL A 111 31.16 -24.28 25.64
CA VAL A 111 30.84 -25.66 26.01
C VAL A 111 31.56 -26.02 27.31
N SER A 112 30.81 -26.54 28.27
CA SER A 112 31.31 -27.08 29.52
C SER A 112 31.12 -28.60 29.57
N ARG A 113 32.16 -29.32 30.00
CA ARG A 113 32.18 -30.79 30.13
C ARG A 113 32.77 -31.20 31.47
N ALA A 114 32.35 -32.36 31.98
CA ALA A 114 32.94 -32.98 33.17
C ALA A 114 34.28 -33.68 32.87
N ALA A 115 34.56 -33.99 31.60
CA ALA A 115 35.79 -34.62 31.14
C ALA A 115 36.62 -33.64 30.27
N PRO A 116 37.95 -33.81 30.19
CA PRO A 116 38.81 -32.99 29.34
C PRO A 116 38.37 -32.97 27.87
N PHE A 117 38.65 -31.88 27.16
CA PHE A 117 38.41 -31.80 25.71
C PHE A 117 39.45 -32.63 24.95
N ASP A 118 38.99 -33.74 24.39
CA ASP A 118 39.75 -34.51 23.41
C ASP A 118 39.69 -33.86 22.02
N ARG A 119 40.48 -34.40 21.10
CA ARG A 119 40.54 -33.89 19.73
C ARG A 119 39.19 -33.96 19.01
N GLU A 120 38.40 -35.00 19.28
CA GLU A 120 37.08 -35.17 18.69
C GLU A 120 36.09 -34.11 19.17
N ALA A 121 35.97 -33.86 20.48
CA ALA A 121 35.10 -32.82 21.00
C ALA A 121 35.54 -31.41 20.56
N ALA A 122 36.85 -31.17 20.42
CA ALA A 122 37.37 -29.92 19.88
C ALA A 122 37.03 -29.75 18.38
N ASP A 123 37.14 -30.81 17.57
CA ASP A 123 36.77 -30.83 16.15
C ASP A 123 35.26 -30.57 16.00
N VAL A 124 34.41 -31.27 16.75
CA VAL A 124 32.95 -31.09 16.76
C VAL A 124 32.58 -29.64 17.11
N LEU A 125 33.17 -29.08 18.17
CA LEU A 125 32.93 -27.70 18.58
C LEU A 125 33.33 -26.70 17.48
N SER A 126 34.51 -26.88 16.88
CA SER A 126 35.01 -25.96 15.85
C SER A 126 34.16 -25.99 14.57
N HIS A 127 33.72 -27.17 14.12
CA HIS A 127 32.85 -27.28 12.95
C HIS A 127 31.45 -26.75 13.25
N THR A 128 30.95 -26.97 14.46
CA THR A 128 29.67 -26.40 14.90
C THR A 128 29.72 -24.88 14.93
N ALA A 129 30.82 -24.28 15.39
CA ALA A 129 31.00 -22.83 15.34
C ALA A 129 30.88 -22.29 13.90
N GLY A 130 31.46 -22.98 12.90
CA GLY A 130 31.32 -22.62 11.49
C GLY A 130 29.88 -22.76 10.96
N VAL A 131 29.15 -23.81 11.37
CA VAL A 131 27.73 -23.98 11.01
C VAL A 131 26.85 -22.91 11.64
N VAL A 132 27.06 -22.60 12.92
CA VAL A 132 26.35 -21.53 13.63
C VAL A 132 26.63 -20.17 12.98
N GLU A 133 27.87 -19.89 12.57
CA GLU A 133 28.24 -18.67 11.83
C GLU A 133 27.41 -18.52 10.55
N LEU A 134 27.26 -19.60 9.77
CA LEU A 134 26.46 -19.58 8.55
C LEU A 134 24.97 -19.33 8.83
N LEU A 135 24.42 -19.94 9.87
CA LEU A 135 23.02 -19.75 10.27
C LEU A 135 22.73 -18.33 10.76
N LEU A 136 23.63 -17.76 11.58
CA LEU A 136 23.51 -16.37 12.05
C LEU A 136 23.59 -15.38 10.89
N ARG A 137 24.57 -15.54 9.99
CA ARG A 137 24.68 -14.68 8.79
C ARG A 137 23.47 -14.78 7.88
N ALA A 138 22.92 -15.98 7.67
CA ALA A 138 21.71 -16.17 6.86
C ALA A 138 20.50 -15.45 7.49
N ARG A 139 20.36 -15.54 8.82
CA ARG A 139 19.30 -14.83 9.55
C ARG A 139 19.47 -13.32 9.45
N GLU A 140 20.66 -12.80 9.75
CA GLU A 140 20.97 -11.36 9.66
C GLU A 140 20.71 -10.82 8.25
N SER A 141 21.14 -11.55 7.22
CA SER A 141 20.89 -11.18 5.82
C SER A 141 19.40 -11.17 5.49
N GLY A 142 18.63 -12.16 5.99
CA GLY A 142 17.18 -12.20 5.83
C GLY A 142 16.47 -11.05 6.54
N GLU A 143 16.87 -10.73 7.78
CA GLU A 143 16.33 -9.61 8.54
C GLU A 143 16.68 -8.26 7.91
N ALA A 144 17.92 -8.09 7.43
CA ALA A 144 18.36 -6.90 6.71
C ALA A 144 17.59 -6.75 5.39
N GLY A 145 17.39 -7.84 4.65
CA GLY A 145 16.57 -7.86 3.43
C GLY A 145 15.12 -7.45 3.70
N ARG A 146 14.49 -7.98 4.76
CA ARG A 146 13.13 -7.56 5.17
C ARG A 146 13.07 -6.09 5.54
N ARG A 147 14.03 -5.59 6.33
CA ARG A 147 14.12 -4.18 6.70
C ARG A 147 14.27 -3.27 5.48
N LEU A 148 15.10 -3.67 4.51
CA LEU A 148 15.25 -2.95 3.25
C LEU A 148 13.93 -2.94 2.47
N GLN A 149 13.23 -4.08 2.36
CA GLN A 149 11.96 -4.17 1.66
C GLN A 149 10.85 -3.33 2.32
N GLU A 150 10.83 -3.28 3.65
CA GLU A 150 9.94 -2.41 4.43
C GLU A 150 10.23 -0.93 4.20
N ALA A 151 11.50 -0.52 4.30
CA ALA A 151 11.93 0.85 4.02
C ALA A 151 11.61 1.27 2.57
N THR A 152 11.86 0.37 1.63
CA THR A 152 11.54 0.53 0.20
C THR A 152 10.04 0.71 -0.02
N SER A 153 9.21 -0.12 0.63
CA SER A 153 7.76 -0.01 0.56
C SER A 153 7.23 1.28 1.19
N ALA A 154 7.79 1.69 2.33
CA ALA A 154 7.46 2.95 2.99
C ALA A 154 7.81 4.15 2.10
N LEU A 155 8.95 4.09 1.41
CA LEU A 155 9.37 5.14 0.48
C LEU A 155 8.42 5.24 -0.72
N ARG A 156 8.01 4.11 -1.32
CA ARG A 156 6.99 4.13 -2.40
C ARG A 156 5.67 4.74 -1.93
N LEU A 157 5.24 4.41 -0.70
CA LEU A 157 4.05 5.00 -0.11
C LEU A 157 4.19 6.52 0.09
N ALA A 158 5.34 6.99 0.56
CA ALA A 158 5.61 8.42 0.71
C ALA A 158 5.57 9.16 -0.64
N VAL A 159 6.13 8.56 -1.70
CA VAL A 159 6.06 9.12 -3.06
C VAL A 159 4.60 9.20 -3.54
N LEU A 160 3.80 8.15 -3.32
CA LEU A 160 2.37 8.18 -3.64
C LEU A 160 1.65 9.32 -2.88
N GLN A 161 1.91 9.46 -1.58
CA GLN A 161 1.31 10.51 -0.74
C GLN A 161 1.63 11.92 -1.25
N LEU A 162 2.87 12.16 -1.70
CA LEU A 162 3.26 13.43 -2.32
C LEU A 162 2.51 13.68 -3.63
N LEU A 163 2.36 12.65 -4.47
CA LEU A 163 1.57 12.75 -5.71
C LEU A 163 0.08 13.00 -5.44
N MET A 164 -0.48 12.46 -4.34
CA MET A 164 -1.87 12.69 -3.93
C MET A 164 -2.15 14.13 -3.50
N VAL A 165 -1.13 14.87 -3.06
CA VAL A 165 -1.22 16.31 -2.74
C VAL A 165 -0.68 17.21 -3.84
N GLU A 166 -0.46 16.65 -5.04
CA GLU A 166 0.04 17.36 -6.23
C GLU A 166 1.49 17.87 -6.09
N ASP A 167 2.26 17.43 -5.08
CA ASP A 167 3.68 17.76 -4.88
C ASP A 167 4.59 16.84 -5.71
N THR A 168 4.53 17.03 -7.02
CA THR A 168 5.31 16.26 -8.00
C THR A 168 6.81 16.50 -7.89
N VAL A 169 7.24 17.69 -7.46
CA VAL A 169 8.65 18.05 -7.32
C VAL A 169 9.29 17.25 -6.19
N SER A 170 8.66 17.22 -5.01
CA SER A 170 9.15 16.42 -3.89
C SER A 170 9.08 14.92 -4.21
N ALA A 171 8.00 14.46 -4.87
CA ALA A 171 7.87 13.06 -5.28
C ALA A 171 9.03 12.61 -6.19
N ARG A 172 9.41 13.43 -7.17
CA ARG A 172 10.57 13.18 -8.05
C ARG A 172 11.89 13.19 -7.28
N ARG A 173 12.10 14.17 -6.40
CA ARG A 173 13.34 14.26 -5.61
C ARG A 173 13.55 13.03 -4.71
N VAL A 174 12.48 12.54 -4.09
CA VAL A 174 12.52 11.37 -3.21
C VAL A 174 12.70 10.06 -3.99
N SER A 175 12.18 9.97 -5.22
CA SER A 175 12.28 8.76 -6.07
C SER A 175 13.58 8.67 -6.87
N ALA A 176 14.21 9.80 -7.21
CA ALA A 176 15.37 9.85 -8.11
C ALA A 176 16.57 8.99 -7.69
N GLY A 177 16.78 8.81 -6.38
CA GLY A 177 17.85 7.94 -5.88
C GLY A 177 17.55 6.45 -6.08
N PRO A 178 16.51 5.90 -5.43
CA PRO A 178 16.23 4.46 -5.45
C PRO A 178 15.61 3.94 -6.77
N TRP A 179 14.91 4.79 -7.52
CA TRP A 179 14.30 4.41 -8.81
C TRP A 179 14.48 5.52 -9.86
N PRO A 180 15.69 5.67 -10.42
CA PRO A 180 15.92 6.59 -11.52
C PRO A 180 14.96 6.28 -12.69
N GLY A 181 14.33 7.30 -13.28
CA GLY A 181 13.39 7.09 -14.39
C GLY A 181 11.93 6.93 -14.01
N LEU A 182 11.61 6.58 -12.76
CA LEU A 182 10.25 6.19 -12.35
C LEU A 182 9.19 7.28 -12.59
N LEU A 183 9.58 8.54 -12.42
CA LEU A 183 8.70 9.72 -12.52
C LEU A 183 9.25 10.77 -13.49
N ASP A 184 10.08 10.36 -14.46
CA ASP A 184 10.73 11.29 -15.39
C ASP A 184 9.76 11.88 -16.43
N THR A 185 8.59 11.27 -16.60
CA THR A 185 7.51 11.79 -17.45
C THR A 185 6.53 12.64 -16.66
N ASP A 186 5.90 13.61 -17.32
CA ASP A 186 4.90 14.47 -16.68
C ASP A 186 3.50 13.87 -16.59
N THR A 187 3.28 12.70 -17.20
CA THR A 187 1.98 12.02 -17.26
C THR A 187 2.05 10.56 -16.86
N ALA A 188 0.98 10.04 -16.26
CA ALA A 188 0.83 8.62 -15.94
C ALA A 188 -0.63 8.17 -16.04
N HIS A 189 -0.81 6.85 -16.13
CA HIS A 189 -2.06 6.19 -15.78
C HIS A 189 -1.98 5.72 -14.33
N VAL A 190 -3.13 5.66 -13.65
CA VAL A 190 -3.26 4.97 -12.37
C VAL A 190 -4.10 3.72 -12.60
N TYR A 191 -3.60 2.60 -12.10
CA TYR A 191 -4.32 1.34 -12.06
C TYR A 191 -4.54 0.93 -10.61
N VAL A 192 -5.68 0.32 -10.33
CA VAL A 192 -5.98 -0.29 -9.04
C VAL A 192 -6.37 -1.73 -9.29
N LEU A 193 -5.59 -2.64 -8.70
CA LEU A 193 -5.90 -4.06 -8.68
C LEU A 193 -6.54 -4.42 -7.35
N GLU A 194 -7.54 -5.28 -7.39
CA GLU A 194 -8.20 -5.84 -6.22
C GLU A 194 -8.02 -7.35 -6.16
N THR A 195 -7.64 -7.87 -5.00
CA THR A 195 -7.64 -9.29 -4.66
C THR A 195 -8.01 -9.49 -3.18
N HIS A 196 -8.11 -10.73 -2.74
CA HIS A 196 -8.22 -11.09 -1.33
C HIS A 196 -6.99 -10.60 -0.54
N ARG A 197 -7.21 -10.13 0.70
CA ARG A 197 -6.16 -9.54 1.55
C ARG A 197 -4.91 -10.43 1.69
N GLU A 198 -5.08 -11.74 1.75
CA GLU A 198 -4.00 -12.73 1.89
C GLU A 198 -3.11 -12.80 0.65
N GLU A 199 -3.65 -12.52 -0.53
CA GLU A 199 -2.92 -12.55 -1.80
C GLU A 199 -2.28 -11.20 -2.16
N ARG A 200 -2.60 -10.12 -1.43
CA ARG A 200 -2.13 -8.76 -1.76
C ARG A 200 -0.61 -8.67 -1.83
N GLU A 201 0.11 -9.34 -0.93
CA GLU A 201 1.58 -9.29 -0.91
C GLU A 201 2.17 -9.94 -2.15
N ARG A 202 1.67 -11.13 -2.54
CA ARG A 202 2.05 -11.79 -3.79
C ARG A 202 1.70 -10.92 -4.99
N LEU A 203 0.46 -10.40 -5.07
CA LEU A 203 0.04 -9.52 -6.16
C LEU A 203 0.92 -8.28 -6.29
N THR A 204 1.37 -7.70 -5.17
CA THR A 204 2.29 -6.55 -5.17
C THR A 204 3.64 -6.92 -5.79
N ALA A 205 4.19 -8.08 -5.43
CA ALA A 205 5.44 -8.58 -6.03
C ALA A 205 5.27 -8.82 -7.53
N ASP A 206 4.18 -9.47 -7.95
CA ASP A 206 3.94 -9.74 -9.36
C ASP A 206 3.74 -8.45 -10.18
N CYS A 207 3.13 -7.41 -9.59
CA CYS A 207 3.01 -6.10 -10.25
C CYS A 207 4.38 -5.42 -10.40
N LEU A 208 5.27 -5.54 -9.41
CA LEU A 208 6.63 -5.00 -9.50
C LEU A 208 7.41 -5.69 -10.63
N ASP A 209 7.29 -7.02 -10.72
CA ASP A 209 7.95 -7.82 -11.75
C ASP A 209 7.38 -7.52 -13.14
N ALA A 210 6.04 -7.49 -13.28
CA ALA A 210 5.36 -7.22 -14.55
C ALA A 210 5.62 -5.81 -15.10
N THR A 211 5.94 -4.85 -14.22
CA THR A 211 6.26 -3.46 -14.60
C THR A 211 7.75 -3.21 -14.77
N GLY A 212 8.61 -4.20 -14.50
CA GLY A 212 10.06 -4.07 -14.63
C GLY A 212 10.67 -2.93 -13.80
N GLY A 213 10.01 -2.55 -12.69
CA GLY A 213 10.41 -1.39 -11.88
C GLY A 213 10.15 -0.01 -12.50
N GLN A 214 9.44 0.06 -13.64
CA GLN A 214 9.12 1.31 -14.35
C GLN A 214 7.80 1.94 -13.91
N ALA A 215 7.13 1.36 -12.91
CA ALA A 215 5.90 1.89 -12.33
C ALA A 215 5.98 1.93 -10.80
N LEU A 216 5.32 2.91 -10.20
CA LEU A 216 5.23 3.03 -8.76
C LEU A 216 4.12 2.07 -8.27
N VAL A 217 4.52 0.94 -7.70
CA VAL A 217 3.61 -0.07 -7.14
C VAL A 217 3.54 0.08 -5.61
N VAL A 218 2.32 0.28 -5.09
CA VAL A 218 2.08 0.58 -3.68
C VAL A 218 0.86 -0.21 -3.18
N ARG A 219 0.96 -0.83 -2.02
CA ARG A 219 -0.21 -1.38 -1.33
C ARG A 219 -1.11 -0.24 -0.86
N CYS A 220 -2.40 -0.27 -1.18
CA CYS A 220 -3.31 0.78 -0.77
C CYS A 220 -3.38 0.87 0.77
N PRO A 221 -3.15 2.05 1.36
CA PRO A 221 -3.21 2.22 2.81
C PRO A 221 -4.65 2.24 3.34
N ALA A 222 -5.64 2.53 2.49
CA ALA A 222 -7.05 2.62 2.88
C ALA A 222 -7.82 1.31 2.72
N VAL A 223 -7.45 0.47 1.74
CA VAL A 223 -8.18 -0.76 1.38
C VAL A 223 -7.24 -1.96 1.33
N ASP A 224 -7.50 -2.96 2.17
CA ASP A 224 -6.61 -4.10 2.40
C ASP A 224 -6.41 -5.02 1.19
N GLY A 225 -7.35 -5.04 0.25
CA GLY A 225 -7.26 -5.86 -0.97
C GLY A 225 -6.66 -5.13 -2.17
N HIS A 226 -6.33 -3.83 -2.04
CA HIS A 226 -5.95 -3.00 -3.18
C HIS A 226 -4.44 -2.85 -3.34
N VAL A 227 -3.99 -2.92 -4.60
CA VAL A 227 -2.65 -2.52 -5.04
C VAL A 227 -2.81 -1.38 -6.05
N ILE A 228 -2.14 -0.26 -5.80
CA ILE A 228 -2.14 0.93 -6.64
C ILE A 228 -0.87 0.91 -7.48
N VAL A 229 -1.01 1.11 -8.79
CA VAL A 229 0.10 1.20 -9.73
C VAL A 229 0.02 2.53 -10.47
N VAL A 230 0.99 3.41 -10.26
CA VAL A 230 1.14 4.64 -11.06
C VAL A 230 2.13 4.34 -12.18
N ALA A 231 1.64 4.32 -13.41
CA ALA A 231 2.31 3.79 -14.58
C ALA A 231 2.54 4.91 -15.62
N PRO A 232 3.78 5.38 -15.79
CA PRO A 232 4.10 6.34 -16.83
C PRO A 232 4.17 5.71 -18.23
N ALA A 233 4.49 4.40 -18.31
CA ALA A 233 4.57 3.66 -19.56
C ALA A 233 3.23 3.03 -19.98
N GLU A 234 2.83 3.23 -21.24
CA GLU A 234 1.58 2.70 -21.81
C GLU A 234 1.54 1.16 -21.87
N THR A 235 2.70 0.49 -21.91
CA THR A 235 2.84 -0.97 -21.89
C THR A 235 2.40 -1.62 -20.58
N THR A 236 2.28 -0.83 -19.50
CA THR A 236 1.92 -1.31 -18.17
C THR A 236 0.48 -1.86 -18.13
N GLY A 237 -0.46 -1.17 -18.78
CA GLY A 237 -1.86 -1.57 -18.79
C GLY A 237 -2.08 -3.00 -19.33
N PRO A 238 -1.56 -3.33 -20.53
CA PRO A 238 -1.59 -4.70 -21.05
C PRO A 238 -0.95 -5.74 -20.11
N ALA A 239 0.20 -5.44 -19.51
CA ALA A 239 0.88 -6.37 -18.59
C ALA A 239 0.02 -6.68 -17.36
N LEU A 240 -0.59 -5.64 -16.77
CA LEU A 240 -1.51 -5.80 -15.64
C LEU A 240 -2.80 -6.56 -16.02
N ARG A 241 -3.34 -6.33 -17.22
CA ARG A 241 -4.50 -7.10 -17.72
C ARG A 241 -4.18 -8.59 -17.86
N SER A 242 -2.98 -8.92 -18.38
CA SER A 242 -2.53 -10.31 -18.48
C SER A 242 -2.40 -10.96 -17.09
N LEU A 243 -1.97 -10.20 -16.08
CA LEU A 243 -1.88 -10.68 -14.70
C LEU A 243 -3.25 -11.03 -14.12
N VAL A 244 -4.27 -10.22 -14.41
CA VAL A 244 -5.66 -10.46 -13.97
C VAL A 244 -6.30 -11.64 -14.68
N GLY A 245 -6.11 -11.77 -16.00
CA GLY A 245 -6.73 -12.85 -16.78
C GLY A 245 -6.35 -14.27 -16.30
N GLY A 246 -5.23 -14.43 -15.60
CA GLY A 246 -4.79 -15.70 -15.01
C GLY A 246 -5.29 -15.96 -13.59
N ARG A 247 -6.11 -15.07 -12.99
CA ARG A 247 -6.43 -15.10 -11.55
C ARG A 247 -7.93 -14.97 -11.27
N PRO A 248 -8.56 -15.99 -10.68
CA PRO A 248 -9.93 -15.88 -10.19
C PRO A 248 -10.06 -14.75 -9.17
N ARG A 249 -11.18 -14.01 -9.21
CA ARG A 249 -11.51 -12.94 -8.24
C ARG A 249 -10.46 -11.84 -8.09
N THR A 250 -9.63 -11.65 -9.11
CA THR A 250 -8.79 -10.47 -9.23
C THR A 250 -9.44 -9.52 -10.22
N PHE A 251 -9.45 -8.23 -9.91
CA PHE A 251 -10.06 -7.21 -10.77
C PHE A 251 -9.10 -6.06 -11.01
N LEU A 252 -9.23 -5.39 -12.15
CA LEU A 252 -8.39 -4.25 -12.54
C LEU A 252 -9.25 -3.08 -13.00
N GLY A 253 -9.09 -1.94 -12.33
CA GLY A 253 -9.55 -0.64 -12.82
C GLY A 253 -8.39 0.22 -13.28
N GLY A 254 -8.50 0.86 -14.43
CA GLY A 254 -7.52 1.84 -14.92
C GLY A 254 -8.11 3.24 -15.08
N SER A 255 -7.31 4.28 -14.92
CA SER A 255 -7.70 5.66 -15.21
C SER A 255 -7.49 6.00 -16.69
N ALA A 256 -7.95 7.19 -17.12
CA ALA A 256 -7.40 7.83 -18.32
C ALA A 256 -5.95 8.29 -18.06
N ARG A 257 -5.25 8.74 -19.10
CA ARG A 257 -3.93 9.36 -18.95
C ARG A 257 -4.07 10.74 -18.30
N HIS A 258 -3.30 11.00 -17.26
CA HIS A 258 -3.32 12.26 -16.51
C HIS A 258 -1.92 12.80 -16.28
N SER A 259 -1.79 14.10 -16.00
CA SER A 259 -0.52 14.63 -15.47
C SER A 259 -0.25 14.07 -14.07
N LEU A 260 1.01 14.00 -13.65
CA LEU A 260 1.37 13.52 -12.32
C LEU A 260 0.74 14.35 -11.20
N ALA A 261 0.52 15.65 -11.43
CA ALA A 261 -0.19 16.53 -10.50
C ALA A 261 -1.67 16.16 -10.32
N ARG A 262 -2.22 15.28 -11.18
CA ARG A 262 -3.61 14.80 -11.12
C ARG A 262 -3.71 13.34 -10.67
N THR A 263 -2.68 12.81 -10.02
CA THR A 263 -2.67 11.41 -9.53
C THR A 263 -3.87 11.09 -8.65
N ALA A 264 -4.33 12.01 -7.79
CA ALA A 264 -5.52 11.79 -6.97
C ALA A 264 -6.81 11.62 -7.80
N THR A 265 -6.99 12.45 -8.84
CA THR A 265 -8.10 12.31 -9.79
C THR A 265 -8.01 10.98 -10.52
N ALA A 266 -6.84 10.64 -11.07
CA ALA A 266 -6.60 9.37 -11.75
C ALA A 266 -6.85 8.17 -10.84
N TYR A 267 -6.49 8.24 -9.56
CA TYR A 267 -6.80 7.22 -8.58
C TYR A 267 -8.31 7.05 -8.38
N GLY A 268 -9.07 8.13 -8.18
CA GLY A 268 -10.54 8.07 -8.12
C GLY A 268 -11.14 7.39 -9.36
N GLN A 269 -10.67 7.78 -10.54
CA GLN A 269 -11.07 7.17 -11.82
C GLN A 269 -10.81 5.65 -11.86
N ALA A 270 -9.62 5.22 -11.45
CA ALA A 270 -9.25 3.81 -11.42
C ALA A 270 -10.11 3.01 -10.43
N VAL A 271 -10.45 3.57 -9.26
CA VAL A 271 -11.34 2.90 -8.30
C VAL A 271 -12.79 2.83 -8.84
N SER A 272 -13.27 3.86 -9.55
CA SER A 272 -14.57 3.80 -10.23
C SER A 272 -14.59 2.75 -11.34
N ALA A 273 -13.55 2.66 -12.17
CA ALA A 273 -13.42 1.62 -13.18
C ALA A 273 -13.37 0.22 -12.54
N LEU A 274 -12.63 0.06 -11.45
CA LEU A 274 -12.53 -1.20 -10.70
C LEU A 274 -13.90 -1.72 -10.24
N ALA A 275 -14.82 -0.83 -9.87
CA ALA A 275 -16.18 -1.21 -9.51
C ALA A 275 -16.92 -1.92 -10.65
N LEU A 276 -16.66 -1.51 -11.89
CA LEU A 276 -17.24 -2.08 -13.10
C LEU A 276 -16.58 -3.39 -13.47
N ALA A 277 -15.26 -3.44 -13.30
CA ALA A 277 -14.46 -4.61 -13.55
C ALA A 277 -15.00 -5.83 -12.79
N ARG A 278 -15.56 -5.63 -11.59
CA ARG A 278 -16.24 -6.70 -10.81
C ARG A 278 -17.43 -7.35 -11.50
N PHE A 279 -18.09 -6.64 -12.40
CA PHE A 279 -19.25 -7.13 -13.15
C PHE A 279 -18.90 -7.57 -14.57
N ARG A 280 -17.65 -7.39 -15.01
CA ARG A 280 -17.21 -7.78 -16.36
C ARG A 280 -16.59 -9.18 -16.37
N PRO A 281 -16.83 -9.99 -17.41
CA PRO A 281 -16.30 -11.35 -17.50
C PRO A 281 -14.76 -11.42 -17.50
N ASP A 282 -14.11 -10.42 -18.09
CA ASP A 282 -12.65 -10.33 -18.16
C ASP A 282 -12.03 -9.72 -16.88
N GLY A 283 -12.86 -9.23 -15.95
CA GLY A 283 -12.41 -8.66 -14.69
C GLY A 283 -11.66 -7.34 -14.84
N THR A 284 -11.79 -6.64 -15.98
CA THR A 284 -11.07 -5.39 -16.25
C THR A 284 -11.96 -4.26 -16.76
N ALA A 285 -11.61 -3.03 -16.41
CA ALA A 285 -12.24 -1.84 -16.97
C ALA A 285 -11.25 -0.66 -16.98
N VAL A 286 -11.34 0.20 -17.99
CA VAL A 286 -10.58 1.45 -18.08
C VAL A 286 -11.54 2.63 -18.07
N TYR A 287 -11.19 3.66 -17.32
CA TYR A 287 -11.89 4.93 -17.23
C TYR A 287 -11.70 5.72 -18.53
N ALA A 288 -12.46 5.37 -19.56
CA ALA A 288 -12.59 6.13 -20.80
C ALA A 288 -13.88 5.81 -21.58
N GLU A 289 -14.67 4.84 -21.12
CA GLU A 289 -15.85 4.34 -21.85
C GLU A 289 -17.13 5.14 -21.57
N ARG A 290 -17.05 6.32 -20.94
CA ARG A 290 -18.22 7.02 -20.38
C ARG A 290 -18.27 8.50 -20.73
N THR A 291 -19.48 8.96 -21.02
CA THR A 291 -19.78 10.39 -21.17
C THR A 291 -19.89 11.02 -19.79
N HIS A 292 -19.02 12.00 -19.52
CA HIS A 292 -19.00 12.72 -18.24
C HIS A 292 -19.77 14.04 -18.33
N PRO A 293 -20.48 14.44 -17.26
CA PRO A 293 -21.35 15.62 -17.30
C PRO A 293 -20.61 16.91 -17.62
N GLU A 294 -19.39 17.09 -17.12
CA GLU A 294 -18.58 18.30 -17.36
C GLU A 294 -18.19 18.48 -18.83
N ARG A 295 -18.08 17.39 -19.61
CA ARG A 295 -17.80 17.43 -21.05
C ARG A 295 -19.04 17.78 -21.89
N LEU A 296 -20.22 17.74 -21.27
CA LEU A 296 -21.50 18.09 -21.90
C LEU A 296 -21.94 19.52 -21.58
N MET A 297 -21.16 20.24 -20.77
CA MET A 297 -21.37 21.64 -20.42
C MET A 297 -20.54 22.55 -21.32
N ASP A 298 -20.94 23.82 -21.45
CA ASP A 298 -20.11 24.83 -22.11
C ASP A 298 -18.80 25.04 -21.32
N PRO A 299 -17.62 24.78 -21.91
CA PRO A 299 -16.34 24.85 -21.20
C PRO A 299 -16.02 26.24 -20.63
N GLY A 300 -16.39 27.29 -21.36
CA GLY A 300 -16.16 28.68 -20.95
C GLY A 300 -17.01 29.08 -19.76
N ALA A 301 -18.30 28.75 -19.81
CA ALA A 301 -19.26 28.97 -18.74
C ALA A 301 -18.90 28.16 -17.49
N LEU A 302 -18.53 26.89 -17.65
CA LEU A 302 -18.12 26.02 -16.54
C LEU A 302 -16.87 26.58 -15.85
N ARG A 303 -15.86 27.01 -16.62
CA ARG A 303 -14.66 27.65 -16.09
C ARG A 303 -14.99 28.96 -15.37
N ALA A 304 -15.78 29.85 -15.99
CA ALA A 304 -16.16 31.13 -15.39
C ALA A 304 -16.95 30.98 -14.08
N TRP A 305 -17.89 30.03 -14.03
CA TRP A 305 -18.62 29.72 -12.80
C TRP A 305 -17.72 29.14 -11.73
N SER A 306 -16.85 28.19 -12.09
CA SER A 306 -15.92 27.54 -11.15
C SER A 306 -14.93 28.53 -10.56
N ASP A 307 -14.35 29.40 -11.39
CA ASP A 307 -13.41 30.44 -10.96
C ASP A 307 -14.11 31.44 -10.01
N ARG A 308 -15.37 31.79 -10.27
CA ARG A 308 -16.14 32.65 -9.37
C ARG A 308 -16.43 31.99 -8.03
N LEU A 309 -16.85 30.72 -8.04
CA LEU A 309 -17.12 29.97 -6.81
C LEU A 309 -15.86 29.80 -5.96
N LEU A 310 -14.72 29.51 -6.59
CA LEU A 310 -13.45 29.23 -5.90
C LEU A 310 -12.61 30.48 -5.60
N ARG A 311 -13.00 31.66 -6.09
CA ARG A 311 -12.32 32.95 -5.87
C ARG A 311 -11.97 33.23 -4.39
N PRO A 312 -12.82 32.91 -3.39
CA PRO A 312 -12.46 33.12 -1.98
C PRO A 312 -11.16 32.42 -1.54
N LEU A 313 -10.75 31.36 -2.25
CA LEU A 313 -9.51 30.64 -1.95
C LEU A 313 -8.25 31.38 -2.41
N ASP A 314 -8.38 32.36 -3.29
CA ASP A 314 -7.24 33.09 -3.85
C ASP A 314 -6.61 34.07 -2.84
N ALA A 315 -7.31 34.35 -1.72
CA ALA A 315 -6.75 35.07 -0.58
C ALA A 315 -5.73 34.24 0.23
N LEU A 316 -5.66 32.93 -0.01
CA LEU A 316 -4.73 32.05 0.70
C LEU A 316 -3.34 32.06 0.03
N PRO A 317 -2.25 31.91 0.81
CA PRO A 317 -0.94 31.62 0.26
C PRO A 317 -0.97 30.38 -0.65
N HIS A 318 -0.22 30.41 -1.76
CA HIS A 318 -0.26 29.39 -2.80
C HIS A 318 -0.14 27.95 -2.26
N HIS A 319 0.83 27.68 -1.39
CA HIS A 319 1.03 26.35 -0.80
C HIS A 319 -0.14 25.91 0.09
N THR A 320 -0.71 26.84 0.87
CA THR A 320 -1.86 26.57 1.74
C THR A 320 -3.11 26.28 0.90
N ARG A 321 -3.31 27.02 -0.20
CA ARG A 321 -4.40 26.81 -1.16
C ARG A 321 -4.29 25.43 -1.81
N ALA A 322 -3.10 25.09 -2.32
CA ALA A 322 -2.83 23.81 -2.96
C ALA A 322 -3.13 22.63 -2.02
N GLU A 323 -2.58 22.67 -0.80
CA GLU A 323 -2.78 21.61 0.20
C GLU A 323 -4.27 21.45 0.61
N LEU A 324 -4.97 22.59 0.80
CA LEU A 324 -6.39 22.60 1.12
C LEU A 324 -7.21 21.96 -0.03
N VAL A 325 -7.00 22.43 -1.26
CA VAL A 325 -7.73 21.95 -2.44
C VAL A 325 -7.48 20.45 -2.66
N ALA A 326 -6.23 20.00 -2.61
CA ALA A 326 -5.91 18.59 -2.80
C ALA A 326 -6.56 17.70 -1.72
N THR A 327 -6.50 18.13 -0.45
CA THR A 327 -7.12 17.37 0.64
C THR A 327 -8.64 17.31 0.50
N VAL A 328 -9.28 18.42 0.12
CA VAL A 328 -10.75 18.46 -0.02
C VAL A 328 -11.20 17.68 -1.23
N ARG A 329 -10.51 17.76 -2.38
CA ARG A 329 -10.81 16.89 -3.54
C ARG A 329 -10.82 15.42 -3.13
N LEU A 330 -9.79 14.98 -2.42
CA LEU A 330 -9.72 13.59 -1.95
C LEU A 330 -10.76 13.27 -0.86
N GLY A 331 -11.08 14.22 0.01
CA GLY A 331 -12.13 14.08 1.03
C GLY A 331 -13.56 14.11 0.47
N LEU A 332 -13.74 14.62 -0.75
CA LEU A 332 -15.00 14.50 -1.51
C LEU A 332 -15.06 13.16 -2.24
N GLU A 333 -13.92 12.64 -2.71
CA GLU A 333 -13.82 11.36 -3.42
C GLU A 333 -13.90 10.14 -2.49
N PHE A 334 -13.40 10.26 -1.26
CA PHE A 334 -13.36 9.18 -0.30
C PHE A 334 -13.82 9.64 1.09
N THR A 335 -14.21 8.68 1.93
CA THR A 335 -14.46 8.97 3.36
C THR A 335 -13.24 9.62 4.02
N ALA A 336 -13.46 10.51 5.00
CA ALA A 336 -12.38 11.20 5.70
C ALA A 336 -11.32 10.26 6.31
N VAL A 337 -11.71 9.05 6.71
CA VAL A 337 -10.78 8.02 7.20
C VAL A 337 -9.90 7.47 6.08
N SER A 338 -10.51 7.17 4.92
CA SER A 338 -9.78 6.65 3.76
C SER A 338 -8.86 7.71 3.17
N ALA A 339 -9.36 8.93 2.99
CA ALA A 339 -8.56 10.08 2.55
C ALA A 339 -7.37 10.33 3.48
N ALA A 340 -7.57 10.27 4.81
CA ALA A 340 -6.50 10.43 5.78
C ALA A 340 -5.41 9.35 5.66
N ARG A 341 -5.80 8.08 5.50
CA ARG A 341 -4.85 6.97 5.27
C ARG A 341 -4.09 7.13 3.95
N ILE A 342 -4.76 7.56 2.89
CA ILE A 342 -4.15 7.82 1.57
C ILE A 342 -3.15 8.97 1.65
N LEU A 343 -3.47 10.04 2.38
CA LEU A 343 -2.63 11.24 2.52
C LEU A 343 -1.54 11.11 3.59
N GLY A 344 -1.59 10.10 4.46
CA GLY A 344 -0.68 9.99 5.59
C GLY A 344 -0.92 11.03 6.70
N VAL A 345 -2.15 11.53 6.81
CA VAL A 345 -2.57 12.51 7.83
C VAL A 345 -3.64 11.95 8.76
N SER A 346 -4.08 12.73 9.76
CA SER A 346 -5.18 12.32 10.62
C SER A 346 -6.55 12.57 9.97
N ARG A 347 -7.57 11.76 10.32
CA ARG A 347 -8.97 12.00 9.89
C ARG A 347 -9.50 13.37 10.33
N ASN A 348 -8.99 13.89 11.45
CA ASN A 348 -9.37 15.21 11.96
C ASN A 348 -8.79 16.32 11.10
N THR A 349 -7.58 16.14 10.56
CA THR A 349 -6.95 17.07 9.61
C THR A 349 -7.79 17.19 8.34
N VAL A 350 -8.27 16.07 7.79
CA VAL A 350 -9.17 16.08 6.62
C VAL A 350 -10.46 16.84 6.93
N ARG A 351 -11.13 16.52 8.06
CA ARG A 351 -12.36 17.22 8.48
C ARG A 351 -12.15 18.71 8.68
N ALA A 352 -11.11 19.11 9.40
CA ALA A 352 -10.80 20.52 9.64
C ALA A 352 -10.54 21.29 8.34
N ARG A 353 -9.98 20.63 7.31
CA ARG A 353 -9.78 21.21 5.97
C ARG A 353 -11.09 21.31 5.19
N MET A 354 -11.97 20.30 5.26
CA MET A 354 -13.32 20.37 4.69
C MET A 354 -14.11 21.53 5.32
N GLU A 355 -14.10 21.64 6.65
CA GLU A 355 -14.76 22.74 7.39
C GLU A 355 -14.14 24.11 7.09
N ARG A 356 -12.82 24.15 6.83
CA ARG A 356 -12.16 25.38 6.39
C ARG A 356 -12.63 25.80 5.01
N LEU A 357 -12.82 24.85 4.09
CA LEU A 357 -13.38 25.15 2.77
C LEU A 357 -14.81 25.69 2.88
N GLU A 358 -15.67 25.03 3.67
CA GLU A 358 -17.03 25.49 3.96
C GLU A 358 -17.07 26.95 4.39
N ARG A 359 -16.25 27.31 5.38
CA ARG A 359 -16.16 28.69 5.88
C ARG A 359 -15.68 29.69 4.81
N LEU A 360 -14.71 29.30 3.98
CA LEU A 360 -14.18 30.18 2.93
C LEU A 360 -15.18 30.37 1.79
N LEU A 361 -15.92 29.33 1.43
CA LEU A 361 -16.94 29.39 0.37
C LEU A 361 -18.28 29.94 0.87
N GLY A 362 -18.48 30.07 2.19
CA GLY A 362 -19.75 30.46 2.78
C GLY A 362 -20.86 29.43 2.54
N THR A 363 -20.52 28.14 2.52
CA THR A 363 -21.46 27.04 2.20
C THR A 363 -21.40 25.91 3.24
N ASP A 364 -22.42 25.05 3.24
CA ASP A 364 -22.49 23.79 4.00
C ASP A 364 -22.29 22.60 3.04
N LEU A 365 -21.30 21.73 3.28
CA LEU A 365 -21.06 20.51 2.49
C LEU A 365 -21.89 19.31 2.99
N SER A 366 -22.78 19.49 3.97
CA SER A 366 -23.69 18.41 4.39
C SER A 366 -24.58 17.91 3.25
N PRO A 367 -25.24 18.79 2.45
CA PRO A 367 -26.05 18.36 1.32
C PRO A 367 -25.21 17.77 0.18
N LEU A 368 -25.69 16.67 -0.40
CA LEU A 368 -25.01 16.01 -1.54
C LEU A 368 -25.00 16.88 -2.80
N THR A 369 -26.04 17.71 -3.00
CA THR A 369 -26.12 18.65 -4.12
C THR A 369 -25.02 19.70 -4.06
N VAL A 370 -24.73 20.24 -2.86
CA VAL A 370 -23.62 21.17 -2.65
C VAL A 370 -22.28 20.47 -2.87
N ARG A 371 -22.07 19.28 -2.29
CA ARG A 371 -20.84 18.51 -2.51
C ARG A 371 -20.59 18.21 -3.99
N ALA A 372 -21.62 17.82 -4.74
CA ALA A 372 -21.50 17.55 -6.17
C ALA A 372 -21.09 18.80 -6.95
N ALA A 373 -21.69 19.96 -6.66
CA ALA A 373 -21.32 21.22 -7.28
C ALA A 373 -19.90 21.67 -6.91
N VAL A 374 -19.52 21.61 -5.63
CA VAL A 374 -18.15 21.95 -5.20
C VAL A 374 -17.14 20.98 -5.80
N HIS A 375 -17.45 19.69 -5.85
CA HIS A 375 -16.62 18.68 -6.53
C HIS A 375 -16.44 19.00 -8.01
N LEU A 376 -17.52 19.37 -8.72
CA LEU A 376 -17.48 19.79 -10.12
C LEU A 376 -16.54 20.99 -10.28
N ALA A 377 -16.74 22.07 -9.51
CA ALA A 377 -15.92 23.28 -9.59
C ALA A 377 -14.43 23.01 -9.30
N LEU A 378 -14.14 22.19 -8.29
CA LEU A 378 -12.77 21.80 -7.95
C LEU A 378 -12.13 20.96 -9.05
N ASN A 379 -12.89 20.20 -9.85
CA ASN A 379 -12.36 19.31 -10.88
C ASN A 379 -12.54 19.84 -12.33
N THR A 380 -13.10 21.03 -12.52
CA THR A 380 -13.28 21.67 -13.85
C THR A 380 -12.01 21.66 -14.71
N GLN A 381 -10.85 21.93 -14.12
CA GLN A 381 -9.58 21.94 -14.86
C GLN A 381 -9.08 20.53 -15.23
N ALA A 382 -9.53 19.47 -14.54
CA ALA A 382 -9.17 18.09 -14.83
C ALA A 382 -10.03 17.46 -15.94
N GLY A 383 -11.26 17.94 -16.15
CA GLY A 383 -12.16 17.45 -17.19
C GLY A 383 -11.94 18.06 -18.59
N LEU A 384 -11.25 19.20 -18.68
CA LEU A 384 -11.12 20.02 -19.90
C LEU A 384 -9.80 19.86 -20.67
N HIS A 385 -8.97 18.85 -20.36
CA HIS A 385 -7.73 18.61 -21.11
C HIS A 385 -8.00 17.89 -22.45
N ASP A 386 -8.24 18.68 -23.51
CA ASP A 386 -7.63 18.53 -24.86
C ASP A 386 -7.92 19.70 -25.82
N GLU A 387 -8.68 20.75 -25.42
CA GLU A 387 -8.93 21.88 -26.31
C GLU A 387 -8.01 23.07 -26.04
N THR A 388 -7.05 23.20 -26.97
CA THR A 388 -6.20 24.37 -27.21
C THR A 388 -6.97 25.68 -27.07
N ALA A 389 -6.30 26.68 -26.49
CA ALA A 389 -6.77 28.03 -26.25
C ALA A 389 -7.73 28.60 -27.32
N ALA A 390 -8.97 28.94 -26.92
CA ALA A 390 -9.78 29.90 -27.68
C ALA A 390 -10.90 30.57 -26.88
N THR A 391 -10.99 31.89 -27.11
CA THR A 391 -12.06 32.87 -26.85
C THR A 391 -12.26 33.36 -25.40
N PRO A 392 -12.05 34.67 -25.12
CA PRO A 392 -12.45 35.28 -23.86
C PRO A 392 -13.97 35.18 -23.70
N ALA A 393 -14.43 34.66 -22.57
CA ALA A 393 -15.85 34.65 -22.23
C ALA A 393 -16.43 36.09 -22.20
N PRO A 394 -17.72 36.29 -22.57
CA PRO A 394 -18.38 37.58 -22.40
C PRO A 394 -18.38 37.95 -20.91
N ARG A 395 -17.79 39.10 -20.57
CA ARG A 395 -17.46 39.48 -19.18
C ARG A 395 -18.65 39.96 -18.32
N ASP A 396 -19.89 39.88 -18.79
CA ASP A 396 -20.97 40.66 -18.18
C ASP A 396 -22.16 39.87 -17.61
N ARG A 397 -22.22 38.54 -17.75
CA ARG A 397 -23.28 37.74 -17.11
C ARG A 397 -22.68 36.74 -16.13
N ALA A 398 -23.04 36.87 -14.86
CA ALA A 398 -22.69 35.90 -13.84
C ALA A 398 -23.37 34.55 -14.14
N VAL A 399 -22.68 33.66 -14.86
CA VAL A 399 -23.13 32.29 -15.17
C VAL A 399 -23.49 31.56 -13.88
N ARG A 400 -24.73 31.17 -13.68
CA ARG A 400 -25.17 30.40 -12.49
C ARG A 400 -25.04 28.90 -12.74
N LEU A 401 -25.03 28.11 -11.67
CA LEU A 401 -25.03 26.65 -11.80
C LEU A 401 -26.22 26.15 -12.62
N GLY A 402 -27.42 26.71 -12.42
CA GLY A 402 -28.61 26.37 -13.20
C GLY A 402 -28.47 26.61 -14.71
N ASP A 403 -27.69 27.62 -15.11
CA ASP A 403 -27.41 27.88 -16.53
C ASP A 403 -26.56 26.74 -17.13
N LEU A 404 -25.55 26.24 -16.39
CA LEU A 404 -24.72 25.10 -16.80
C LEU A 404 -25.54 23.81 -16.91
N LEU A 405 -26.45 23.59 -15.97
CA LEU A 405 -27.29 22.38 -15.92
C LEU A 405 -28.39 22.36 -17.01
N SER A 406 -28.65 23.50 -17.66
CA SER A 406 -29.72 23.63 -18.64
C SER A 406 -29.34 23.23 -20.07
N GLY A 407 -28.08 22.89 -20.32
CA GLY A 407 -27.61 22.48 -21.65
C GLY A 407 -28.34 21.23 -22.20
N PRO A 408 -28.71 21.20 -23.49
CA PRO A 408 -29.49 20.11 -24.06
C PRO A 408 -28.76 18.76 -24.03
N ALA A 409 -27.45 18.74 -24.30
CA ALA A 409 -26.65 17.51 -24.28
C ALA A 409 -26.62 16.88 -22.87
N LEU A 410 -26.42 17.71 -21.85
CA LEU A 410 -26.43 17.29 -20.46
C LEU A 410 -27.83 16.80 -20.03
N ARG A 411 -28.90 17.46 -20.48
CA ARG A 411 -30.28 17.00 -20.24
C ARG A 411 -30.54 15.63 -20.85
N THR A 412 -30.15 15.39 -22.10
CA THR A 412 -30.31 14.08 -22.75
C THR A 412 -29.58 12.99 -21.96
N TRP A 413 -28.31 13.23 -21.62
CA TRP A 413 -27.52 12.30 -20.80
C TRP A 413 -28.17 11.98 -19.45
N ALA A 414 -28.67 12.99 -18.74
CA ALA A 414 -29.30 12.79 -17.43
C ALA A 414 -30.59 11.97 -17.53
N HIS A 415 -31.41 12.21 -18.55
CA HIS A 415 -32.63 11.42 -18.80
C HIS A 415 -32.30 9.98 -19.19
N GLU A 416 -31.29 9.76 -20.04
CA GLU A 416 -30.85 8.41 -20.42
C GLU A 416 -30.29 7.63 -19.22
N LEU A 417 -29.45 8.27 -18.40
CA LEU A 417 -28.87 7.63 -17.22
C LEU A 417 -29.95 7.22 -16.22
N LEU A 418 -30.81 8.16 -15.80
CA LEU A 418 -31.85 7.89 -14.82
C LEU A 418 -33.00 7.04 -15.39
N GLY A 419 -33.22 7.07 -16.71
CA GLY A 419 -34.22 6.24 -17.40
C GLY A 419 -33.93 4.74 -17.34
N ARG A 420 -32.65 4.34 -17.15
CA ARG A 420 -32.28 2.92 -16.94
C ARG A 420 -32.92 2.32 -15.70
N LEU A 421 -33.28 3.15 -14.71
CA LEU A 421 -33.95 2.70 -13.48
C LEU A 421 -35.45 2.48 -13.66
N THR A 422 -36.06 2.96 -14.75
CA THR A 422 -37.51 2.87 -14.98
C THR A 422 -37.98 1.46 -15.31
N ALA A 423 -37.08 0.59 -15.77
CA ALA A 423 -37.40 -0.81 -16.07
C ALA A 423 -37.51 -1.70 -14.82
N ASP A 424 -37.04 -1.24 -13.65
CA ASP A 424 -37.16 -1.98 -12.41
C ASP A 424 -38.58 -1.87 -11.84
N THR A 425 -39.13 -2.96 -11.32
CA THR A 425 -40.47 -2.98 -10.73
C THR A 425 -40.54 -2.24 -9.40
N ARG A 426 -39.39 -2.00 -8.75
CA ARG A 426 -39.26 -1.17 -7.57
C ARG A 426 -39.08 0.29 -7.99
N ASP A 427 -39.59 1.23 -7.20
CA ASP A 427 -39.32 2.66 -7.38
C ASP A 427 -37.88 3.02 -6.93
N LEU A 428 -36.89 2.52 -7.66
CA LEU A 428 -35.47 2.76 -7.40
C LEU A 428 -35.13 4.24 -7.56
N ARG A 429 -35.69 4.91 -8.58
CA ARG A 429 -35.42 6.32 -8.86
C ARG A 429 -35.98 7.22 -7.74
N GLY A 430 -37.21 6.99 -7.29
CA GLY A 430 -37.81 7.73 -6.18
C GLY A 430 -37.09 7.48 -4.86
N THR A 431 -36.70 6.23 -4.60
CA THR A 431 -35.91 5.86 -3.41
C THR A 431 -34.54 6.55 -3.42
N LEU A 432 -33.86 6.53 -4.57
CA LEU A 432 -32.56 7.17 -4.75
C LEU A 432 -32.64 8.69 -4.57
N ARG A 433 -33.64 9.34 -5.17
CA ARG A 433 -33.89 10.79 -4.99
C ARG A 433 -34.07 11.14 -3.51
N ALA A 434 -34.91 10.40 -2.78
CA ALA A 434 -35.14 10.64 -1.36
C ALA A 434 -33.89 10.39 -0.52
N TRP A 435 -33.08 9.40 -0.87
CA TRP A 435 -31.80 9.13 -0.23
C TRP A 435 -30.77 10.24 -0.47
N ILE A 436 -30.69 10.77 -1.68
CA ILE A 436 -29.84 11.91 -2.01
C ILE A 436 -30.29 13.17 -1.24
N ALA A 437 -31.59 13.47 -1.25
CA ALA A 437 -32.17 14.59 -0.51
C ALA A 437 -31.92 14.48 1.01
N ALA A 438 -31.88 13.25 1.53
CA ALA A 438 -31.52 12.96 2.91
C ALA A 438 -30.01 13.03 3.22
N GLY A 439 -29.17 13.42 2.25
CA GLY A 439 -27.72 13.54 2.39
C GLY A 439 -26.97 12.21 2.35
N GLY A 440 -27.57 11.17 1.75
CA GLY A 440 -27.02 9.82 1.72
C GLY A 440 -27.33 8.99 2.98
N ASN A 441 -28.27 9.43 3.81
CA ASN A 441 -28.65 8.76 5.05
C ASN A 441 -29.89 7.87 4.86
N ALA A 442 -29.71 6.55 4.98
CA ALA A 442 -30.78 5.57 4.74
C ALA A 442 -31.93 5.70 5.76
N GLU A 443 -31.64 5.96 7.03
CA GLU A 443 -32.64 6.09 8.09
C GLU A 443 -33.53 7.32 7.88
N ARG A 444 -32.96 8.45 7.48
CA ARG A 444 -33.70 9.68 7.18
C ARG A 444 -34.53 9.52 5.92
N ALA A 445 -33.97 8.92 4.86
CA ALA A 445 -34.70 8.62 3.64
C ALA A 445 -35.88 7.68 3.88
N ALA A 446 -35.69 6.65 4.71
CA ALA A 446 -36.72 5.70 5.07
C ALA A 446 -37.90 6.37 5.80
N ARG A 447 -37.63 7.32 6.69
CA ARG A 447 -38.66 8.15 7.32
C ARG A 447 -39.45 9.00 6.32
N LEU A 448 -38.76 9.58 5.32
CA LEU A 448 -39.42 10.37 4.27
C LEU A 448 -40.32 9.51 3.36
N LEU A 449 -39.92 8.26 3.12
CA LEU A 449 -40.62 7.32 2.24
C LEU A 449 -41.66 6.44 2.96
N GLY A 450 -41.67 6.44 4.30
CA GLY A 450 -42.54 5.56 5.09
C GLY A 450 -42.17 4.07 4.99
N VAL A 451 -40.89 3.75 4.73
CA VAL A 451 -40.38 2.37 4.58
C VAL A 451 -39.31 2.05 5.62
N HIS A 452 -38.81 0.81 5.62
CA HIS A 452 -37.71 0.41 6.49
C HIS A 452 -36.34 0.86 5.92
N ALA A 453 -35.39 1.25 6.78
CA ALA A 453 -34.04 1.70 6.37
C ALA A 453 -33.27 0.65 5.55
N GLN A 454 -33.52 -0.62 5.82
CA GLN A 454 -32.95 -1.73 5.06
C GLN A 454 -33.43 -1.74 3.60
N THR A 455 -34.70 -1.45 3.35
CA THR A 455 -35.26 -1.36 1.99
C THR A 455 -34.56 -0.28 1.18
N VAL A 456 -34.31 0.88 1.79
CA VAL A 456 -33.54 1.96 1.14
C VAL A 456 -32.12 1.50 0.79
N ARG A 457 -31.42 0.82 1.72
CA ARG A 457 -30.07 0.30 1.47
C ARG A 457 -30.05 -0.72 0.32
N GLU A 458 -31.03 -1.60 0.27
CA GLU A 458 -31.17 -2.61 -0.79
C GLU A 458 -31.48 -1.97 -2.13
N HIS A 459 -32.38 -0.98 -2.18
CA HIS A 459 -32.66 -0.23 -3.39
C HIS A 459 -31.43 0.52 -3.89
N VAL A 460 -30.73 1.28 -3.03
CA VAL A 460 -29.52 2.02 -3.43
C VAL A 460 -28.41 1.07 -3.90
N ARG A 461 -28.22 -0.08 -3.24
CA ARG A 461 -27.29 -1.11 -3.71
C ARG A 461 -27.71 -1.72 -5.07
N GLY A 462 -29.01 -1.87 -5.31
CA GLY A 462 -29.56 -2.35 -6.58
C GLY A 462 -29.39 -1.36 -7.74
N VAL A 463 -29.24 -0.07 -7.45
CA VAL A 463 -28.99 0.98 -8.46
C VAL A 463 -27.58 0.88 -9.04
N GLU A 464 -26.58 0.53 -8.23
CA GLU A 464 -25.17 0.53 -8.64
C GLU A 464 -24.87 -0.29 -9.91
N PRO A 465 -25.32 -1.55 -10.06
CA PRO A 465 -25.10 -2.31 -11.29
C PRO A 465 -25.91 -1.79 -12.49
N VAL A 466 -27.07 -1.17 -12.26
CA VAL A 466 -27.95 -0.67 -13.35
C VAL A 466 -27.41 0.62 -13.96
N LEU A 467 -26.98 1.55 -13.10
CA LEU A 467 -26.32 2.78 -13.54
C LEU A 467 -24.85 2.56 -13.85
N GLU A 468 -24.32 1.42 -13.42
CA GLU A 468 -22.90 1.12 -13.38
C GLU A 468 -22.11 2.21 -12.61
N ARG A 469 -22.62 2.64 -11.46
CA ARG A 469 -22.03 3.73 -10.63
C ARG A 469 -21.94 3.32 -9.18
N ARG A 470 -20.83 3.65 -8.52
CA ARG A 470 -20.74 3.49 -7.06
C ARG A 470 -21.40 4.64 -6.33
N LEU A 471 -22.34 4.31 -5.45
CA LEU A 471 -23.10 5.27 -4.68
C LEU A 471 -22.77 5.18 -3.19
N LEU A 472 -22.56 3.98 -2.67
CA LEU A 472 -22.40 3.74 -1.23
C LEU A 472 -21.02 4.14 -0.69
N ASP A 473 -19.99 4.09 -1.53
CA ASP A 473 -18.62 4.41 -1.13
C ASP A 473 -18.29 5.91 -1.15
N THR A 474 -19.27 6.77 -1.51
CA THR A 474 -19.11 8.22 -1.81
C THR A 474 -18.09 8.50 -2.94
N GLY A 475 -18.11 9.70 -3.54
CA GLY A 475 -17.15 10.11 -4.58
C GLY A 475 -17.78 10.47 -5.91
N SER A 476 -16.96 10.57 -6.96
CA SER A 476 -17.34 11.14 -8.26
C SER A 476 -18.56 10.48 -8.88
N ASP A 477 -18.68 9.15 -8.83
CA ASP A 477 -19.83 8.42 -9.38
C ASP A 477 -21.16 8.83 -8.72
N LEU A 478 -21.16 9.02 -7.39
CA LEU A 478 -22.32 9.53 -6.66
C LEU A 478 -22.64 10.96 -7.11
N TYR A 479 -21.63 11.82 -7.26
CA TYR A 479 -21.84 13.21 -7.67
C TYR A 479 -22.35 13.33 -9.10
N GLU A 480 -21.95 12.46 -10.02
CA GLU A 480 -22.55 12.39 -11.36
C GLU A 480 -24.06 12.08 -11.29
N VAL A 481 -24.47 11.13 -10.46
CA VAL A 481 -25.90 10.78 -10.28
C VAL A 481 -26.67 11.91 -9.61
N VAL A 482 -26.06 12.62 -8.65
CA VAL A 482 -26.65 13.83 -8.05
C VAL A 482 -26.84 14.92 -9.12
N LEU A 483 -25.84 15.17 -9.97
CA LEU A 483 -25.94 16.12 -11.07
C LEU A 483 -27.06 15.73 -12.04
N ALA A 484 -27.22 14.44 -12.37
CA ALA A 484 -28.31 13.99 -13.23
C ALA A 484 -29.70 14.32 -12.63
N HIS A 485 -29.89 14.12 -11.32
CA HIS A 485 -31.15 14.50 -10.65
C HIS A 485 -31.38 16.02 -10.62
N LEU A 486 -30.32 16.83 -10.48
CA LEU A 486 -30.42 18.29 -10.59
C LEU A 486 -30.82 18.73 -12.01
N VAL A 487 -30.24 18.10 -13.04
CA VAL A 487 -30.50 18.42 -14.46
C VAL A 487 -31.94 18.09 -14.87
N VAL A 488 -32.49 16.98 -14.38
CA VAL A 488 -33.90 16.59 -14.66
C VAL A 488 -34.90 17.36 -13.78
N GLY A 489 -34.42 18.11 -12.77
CA GLY A 489 -35.27 18.86 -11.85
C GLY A 489 -35.91 18.01 -10.75
N ASP A 490 -35.36 16.81 -10.48
CA ASP A 490 -35.77 15.98 -9.34
C ASP A 490 -35.29 16.56 -7.99
N LEU A 491 -34.25 17.41 -8.03
CA LEU A 491 -33.64 18.06 -6.88
C LEU A 491 -33.39 19.54 -7.20
N GLU A 492 -33.50 20.38 -6.19
CA GLU A 492 -33.23 21.81 -6.32
C GLU A 492 -31.72 22.10 -6.41
N PRO A 493 -31.27 22.92 -7.37
CA PRO A 493 -29.87 23.34 -7.45
C PRO A 493 -29.50 24.17 -6.21
N PRO A 494 -28.32 23.92 -5.60
CA PRO A 494 -27.90 24.69 -4.45
C PRO A 494 -27.62 26.14 -4.85
N ALA A 495 -27.95 27.08 -3.97
CA ALA A 495 -27.64 28.49 -4.13
C ALA A 495 -26.13 28.73 -3.90
N LEU A 496 -25.31 28.37 -4.88
CA LEU A 496 -23.86 28.60 -4.91
C LEU A 496 -23.53 29.76 -5.85
N ASP A 497 -24.10 30.91 -5.53
CA ASP A 497 -23.71 32.18 -6.14
C ASP A 497 -22.62 32.73 -5.23
N GLY A 498 -21.33 32.49 -5.55
CA GLY A 498 -20.20 33.03 -4.79
C GLY A 498 -20.36 34.53 -4.49
N PRO A 499 -19.65 35.08 -3.48
CA PRO A 499 -19.87 36.46 -3.04
C PRO A 499 -19.80 37.43 -4.24
N VAL A 500 -20.80 38.31 -4.31
CA VAL A 500 -20.95 39.36 -5.33
C VAL A 500 -19.72 40.25 -5.36
#